data_AF-A0AAW2W8Y6-F1
#
_entry.id   AF-A0AAW2W8Y6-F1
#
_cell.length_a   1.000
_cell.length_b   1.000
_cell.length_c   1.000
_cell.angle_alpha   90.00
_cell.angle_beta   90.00
_cell.angle_gamma   90.00
#
_symmetry.space_group_name_H-M   'P 1'
#
loop_
_entity.id
_entity.type
_entity.pdbx_description
1 polymer ?
#
loop_
_entity_poly.entity_id
_entity_poly.type
_entity_poly.pdbx_seq_one_letter_code
_entity_poly.pdbx_strand_id
1 'polypeptide(L)'
;MLQRIGTGLLLSSTSIVIAAFVERKRLALAREYGLVDMPNATIPMSVWWLAPQYVLSAASDVFAMVGLQEFFYDQVPSELKSIGLAMYLSILGVGSLLSSFLVSSIQKLTSRNGQDGWFANNLNRAHLDYFYLLLAGISAAGFAVFVCFNRSYVYRSRIDI
;
A
#
# COMPACT_ATOMS: atom_id res chain seq x y z
N MET A 1 -1.11 -13.23 -16.44
CA MET A 1 -0.54 -11.85 -16.39
C MET A 1 -1.49 -10.80 -15.81
N LEU A 2 -2.33 -10.10 -16.60
CA LEU A 2 -3.11 -8.96 -16.08
C LEU A 2 -4.06 -9.32 -14.93
N GLN A 3 -4.67 -10.51 -14.96
CA GLN A 3 -5.50 -10.98 -13.84
C GLN A 3 -4.68 -11.15 -12.54
N ARG A 4 -3.45 -11.69 -12.63
CA ARG A 4 -2.56 -11.86 -11.47
C ARG A 4 -2.11 -10.52 -10.88
N ILE A 5 -1.77 -9.57 -11.74
CA ILE A 5 -1.43 -8.19 -11.33
C ILE A 5 -2.64 -7.52 -10.67
N GLY A 6 -3.83 -7.67 -11.27
CA GLY A 6 -5.08 -7.15 -10.72
C GLY A 6 -5.44 -7.75 -9.35
N THR A 7 -5.25 -9.06 -9.17
CA THR A 7 -5.45 -9.70 -7.86
C THR A 7 -4.47 -9.17 -6.82
N GLY A 8 -3.20 -8.94 -7.19
CA GLY A 8 -2.22 -8.31 -6.29
C GLY A 8 -2.67 -6.92 -5.82
N LEU A 9 -3.05 -6.05 -6.77
CA LEU A 9 -3.53 -4.70 -6.46
C LEU A 9 -4.79 -4.68 -5.57
N LEU A 10 -5.72 -5.61 -5.80
CA LEU A 10 -6.91 -5.78 -4.96
C LEU A 10 -6.56 -6.21 -3.53
N LEU A 11 -5.68 -7.20 -3.40
CA LEU A 11 -5.22 -7.70 -2.09
C LEU A 11 -4.46 -6.62 -1.33
N SER A 12 -3.60 -5.85 -2.01
CA SER A 12 -2.90 -4.69 -1.42
C SER A 12 -3.89 -3.65 -0.88
N SER A 13 -4.87 -3.26 -1.72
CA SER A 13 -5.89 -2.28 -1.33
C SER A 13 -6.70 -2.74 -0.12
N THR A 14 -7.08 -4.03 -0.10
CA THR A 14 -7.82 -4.64 1.01
C THR A 14 -6.98 -4.70 2.28
N SER A 15 -5.68 -5.01 2.18
CA SER A 15 -4.75 -5.02 3.30
C SER A 15 -4.65 -3.65 3.97
N ILE A 16 -4.53 -2.57 3.18
CA ILE A 16 -4.45 -1.19 3.71
C ILE A 16 -5.75 -0.78 4.40
N VAL A 17 -6.91 -1.18 3.87
CA VAL A 17 -8.20 -0.96 4.51
C VAL A 17 -8.26 -1.65 5.87
N ILE A 18 -7.85 -2.92 5.94
CA ILE A 18 -7.78 -3.66 7.21
C ILE A 18 -6.84 -2.98 8.19
N ALA A 19 -5.68 -2.50 7.73
CA ALA A 19 -4.73 -1.76 8.56
C ALA A 19 -5.32 -0.49 9.15
N ALA A 20 -6.10 0.27 8.37
CA ALA A 20 -6.83 1.44 8.86
C ALA A 20 -7.83 1.06 9.97
N PHE A 21 -8.55 -0.06 9.83
CA PHE A 21 -9.48 -0.54 10.86
C PHE A 21 -8.79 -1.01 12.14
N VAL A 22 -7.70 -1.76 12.00
CA VAL A 22 -6.89 -2.24 13.13
C VAL A 22 -6.32 -1.06 13.92
N GLU A 23 -5.81 -0.05 13.22
CA GLU A 23 -5.26 1.15 13.86
C GLU A 23 -6.34 1.99 14.56
N ARG A 24 -7.51 2.16 13.94
CA ARG A 24 -8.66 2.81 14.59
C ARG A 24 -9.07 2.09 15.88
N LYS A 25 -9.07 0.76 15.88
CA LYS A 25 -9.34 -0.05 17.08
C LYS A 25 -8.27 0.14 18.14
N ARG A 26 -6.99 0.13 17.76
CA ARG A 26 -5.85 0.38 18.66
C ARG A 26 -5.96 1.76 19.33
N LEU A 27 -6.23 2.81 18.56
CA LEU A 27 -6.40 4.17 19.05
C LEU A 27 -7.63 4.33 19.95
N ALA A 28 -8.74 3.64 19.65
CA ALA A 28 -9.91 3.63 20.51
C ALA A 28 -9.62 3.04 21.89
N LEU A 29 -8.91 1.90 21.93
CA LEU A 29 -8.47 1.27 23.18
C LEU A 29 -7.51 2.19 23.96
N ALA A 30 -6.54 2.82 23.28
CA ALA A 30 -5.63 3.76 23.94
C ALA A 30 -6.38 4.91 24.65
N ARG A 31 -7.48 5.40 24.07
CA ARG A 31 -8.34 6.43 24.66
C ARG A 31 -9.18 5.90 25.83
N GLU A 32 -9.79 4.73 25.66
CA GLU A 32 -10.65 4.11 26.67
C GLU A 32 -9.89 3.79 27.97
N TYR A 33 -8.65 3.31 27.84
CA TYR A 33 -7.78 3.01 28.98
C TYR A 33 -6.96 4.22 29.48
N GLY A 34 -7.16 5.41 28.91
CA GLY A 34 -6.44 6.63 29.32
C GLY A 34 -4.93 6.60 29.05
N LEU A 35 -4.48 5.76 28.11
CA LEU A 35 -3.06 5.53 27.78
C LEU A 35 -2.52 6.48 26.70
N VAL A 36 -3.30 7.50 26.32
CA VAL A 36 -2.99 8.43 25.21
C VAL A 36 -1.69 9.20 25.44
N ASP A 37 -1.42 9.63 26.67
CA ASP A 37 -0.23 10.41 27.01
C ASP A 37 0.97 9.52 27.43
N MET A 38 0.82 8.19 27.43
CA MET A 38 1.87 7.25 27.79
C MET A 38 2.46 6.57 26.55
N PRO A 39 3.61 7.05 26.02
CA PRO A 39 4.16 6.53 24.76
C PRO A 39 4.62 5.07 24.83
N ASN A 40 4.99 4.59 26.02
CA ASN A 40 5.47 3.21 26.24
C ASN A 40 4.39 2.30 26.86
N ALA A 41 3.15 2.79 27.03
CA ALA A 41 2.09 1.96 27.58
C ALA A 41 1.70 0.87 26.60
N THR A 42 1.67 -0.37 27.08
CA THR A 42 1.21 -1.51 26.28
C THR A 42 -0.31 -1.42 26.17
N ILE A 43 -0.81 -1.21 24.96
CA ILE A 43 -2.24 -1.25 24.69
C ILE A 43 -2.71 -2.71 24.85
N PRO A 44 -3.80 -2.98 25.59
CA PRO A 44 -4.32 -4.32 25.79
C PRO A 44 -4.99 -4.86 24.50
N MET A 45 -4.18 -5.11 23.47
CA MET A 45 -4.59 -5.60 22.17
C MET A 45 -3.69 -6.75 21.76
N SER A 46 -4.28 -7.85 21.27
CA SER A 46 -3.52 -8.99 20.80
C SER A 46 -2.78 -8.66 19.50
N VAL A 47 -1.51 -9.08 19.39
CA VAL A 47 -0.70 -8.93 18.17
C VAL A 47 -1.33 -9.65 16.97
N TRP A 48 -2.16 -10.66 17.21
CA TRP A 48 -2.88 -11.42 16.18
C TRP A 48 -3.78 -10.55 15.29
N TRP A 49 -4.21 -9.37 15.75
CA TRP A 49 -4.96 -8.42 14.92
C TRP A 49 -4.17 -7.86 13.73
N LEU A 50 -2.83 -7.90 13.76
CA LEU A 50 -1.99 -7.52 12.64
C LEU A 50 -1.81 -8.66 11.62
N ALA A 51 -2.14 -9.91 11.98
CA ALA A 51 -1.94 -11.04 11.08
C ALA A 51 -2.72 -10.90 9.75
N PRO A 52 -4.01 -10.49 9.72
CA PRO A 52 -4.77 -10.40 8.48
C PRO A 52 -4.17 -9.43 7.45
N GLN A 53 -3.74 -8.24 7.89
CA GLN A 53 -3.12 -7.24 7.01
C GLN A 53 -1.78 -7.75 6.43
N TYR A 54 -0.93 -8.40 7.24
CA TYR A 54 0.36 -8.89 6.79
C TYR A 54 0.25 -10.08 5.85
N VAL A 55 -0.68 -11.02 6.13
CA VAL A 55 -0.93 -12.16 5.24
C VAL A 55 -1.43 -11.67 3.88
N LEU A 56 -2.36 -10.72 3.85
CA LEU A 56 -2.86 -10.15 2.59
C LEU A 56 -1.80 -9.34 1.85
N SER A 57 -0.95 -8.60 2.55
CA SER A 57 0.17 -7.87 1.94
C SER A 57 1.17 -8.84 1.30
N ALA A 58 1.53 -9.91 2.01
CA ALA A 58 2.44 -10.93 1.48
C ALA A 58 1.85 -11.64 0.25
N ALA A 59 0.57 -12.00 0.30
CA ALA A 59 -0.12 -12.58 -0.85
C ALA A 59 -0.15 -11.61 -2.03
N SER A 60 -0.47 -10.35 -1.79
CA SER A 60 -0.45 -9.27 -2.79
C SER A 60 0.91 -9.19 -3.49
N ASP A 61 2.00 -9.15 -2.73
CA ASP A 61 3.34 -8.99 -3.27
C ASP A 61 3.72 -10.19 -4.16
N VAL A 62 3.37 -11.41 -3.75
CA VAL A 62 3.59 -12.61 -4.57
C VAL A 62 2.81 -12.54 -5.88
N PHE A 63 1.51 -12.20 -5.85
CA PHE A 63 0.70 -12.11 -7.06
C PHE A 63 1.15 -10.99 -8.00
N ALA A 64 1.52 -9.82 -7.44
CA ALA A 64 2.01 -8.69 -8.21
C ALA A 64 3.38 -9.01 -8.83
N MET A 65 4.32 -9.56 -8.07
CA MET A 65 5.66 -9.91 -8.54
C MET A 65 5.61 -10.99 -9.62
N VAL A 66 4.85 -12.08 -9.38
CA VAL A 66 4.70 -13.16 -10.37
C VAL A 66 4.00 -12.64 -11.64
N GLY A 67 2.95 -11.82 -11.49
CA GLY A 67 2.23 -11.23 -12.62
C GLY A 67 3.12 -10.31 -13.46
N LEU A 68 3.97 -9.52 -12.81
CA LEU A 68 4.91 -8.62 -13.48
C LEU A 68 6.05 -9.38 -14.15
N GLN A 69 6.58 -10.41 -13.49
CA GLN A 69 7.61 -11.27 -14.05
C GLN A 69 7.09 -11.98 -15.30
N GLU A 70 5.90 -12.59 -15.27
CA GLU A 70 5.28 -13.17 -16.47
C GLU A 70 5.13 -12.15 -17.60
N PHE A 71 4.66 -10.94 -17.29
CA PHE A 71 4.50 -9.88 -18.29
C PHE A 71 5.82 -9.53 -18.96
N PHE A 72 6.89 -9.38 -18.18
CA PHE A 72 8.21 -9.10 -18.73
C PHE A 72 8.77 -10.29 -19.52
N TYR A 73 8.56 -11.52 -19.07
CA TYR A 73 9.06 -12.71 -19.78
C TYR A 73 8.39 -12.90 -21.14
N ASP A 74 7.08 -12.61 -21.28
CA ASP A 74 6.36 -12.81 -22.53
C ASP A 74 6.43 -11.60 -23.47
N GLN A 75 6.56 -10.38 -22.94
CA GLN A 75 6.52 -9.15 -23.76
C GLN A 75 7.90 -8.60 -24.11
N VAL A 76 8.95 -8.97 -23.38
CA VAL A 76 10.29 -8.43 -23.62
C VAL A 76 11.17 -9.43 -24.37
N PRO A 77 11.75 -9.05 -25.53
CA PRO A 77 12.72 -9.87 -26.24
C PRO A 77 13.87 -10.31 -25.33
N SER A 78 14.46 -11.48 -25.59
CA SER A 78 15.57 -12.04 -24.79
C SER A 78 16.74 -11.06 -24.58
N GLU A 79 16.96 -10.18 -25.54
CA GLU A 79 18.02 -9.14 -25.55
C GLU A 79 17.74 -7.97 -24.59
N LEU A 80 16.48 -7.74 -24.21
CA LEU A 80 16.05 -6.58 -23.41
C LEU A 80 15.64 -6.96 -21.97
N LYS A 81 15.87 -8.20 -21.54
CA LYS A 81 15.52 -8.67 -20.18
C LYS A 81 16.16 -7.84 -19.06
N SER A 82 17.38 -7.34 -19.26
CA SER A 82 18.07 -6.46 -18.31
C SER A 82 17.34 -5.12 -18.14
N ILE A 83 16.74 -4.59 -19.21
CA ILE A 83 15.91 -3.38 -19.17
C ILE A 83 14.63 -3.63 -18.38
N GLY A 84 13.98 -4.79 -18.55
CA GLY A 84 12.82 -5.17 -17.75
C GLY A 84 13.11 -5.21 -16.25
N LEU A 85 14.25 -5.79 -15.86
CA LEU A 85 14.71 -5.79 -14.46
C LEU A 85 14.99 -4.36 -13.96
N ALA A 86 15.65 -3.53 -14.77
CA ALA A 86 15.94 -2.13 -14.43
C ALA A 86 14.65 -1.32 -14.24
N MET A 87 13.63 -1.53 -15.09
CA MET A 87 12.32 -0.92 -14.95
C MET A 87 11.62 -1.37 -13.67
N TYR A 88 11.67 -2.67 -13.33
CA TYR A 88 11.13 -3.17 -12.07
C TYR A 88 11.78 -2.52 -10.85
N LEU A 89 13.12 -2.48 -10.81
CA LEU A 89 13.86 -1.81 -9.74
C LEU A 89 13.55 -0.31 -9.68
N SER A 90 13.38 0.32 -10.84
CA SER A 90 12.98 1.73 -10.94
C SER A 90 11.58 1.97 -10.35
N ILE A 91 10.61 1.08 -10.59
CA ILE A 91 9.26 1.17 -9.99
C ILE A 91 9.36 1.14 -8.45
N LEU A 92 10.17 0.24 -7.88
CA LEU A 92 10.40 0.18 -6.44
C LEU A 92 11.06 1.46 -5.90
N GLY A 93 12.05 1.99 -6.62
CA GLY A 93 12.73 3.23 -6.27
C GLY A 93 11.78 4.44 -6.30
N VAL A 94 11.01 4.59 -7.37
CA VAL A 94 10.00 5.65 -7.51
C VAL A 94 8.94 5.53 -6.43
N GLY A 95 8.48 4.31 -6.10
CA GLY A 95 7.54 4.08 -5.00
C GLY A 95 8.10 4.54 -3.65
N SER A 96 9.38 4.29 -3.39
CA SER A 96 10.06 4.70 -2.15
C SER A 96 10.19 6.22 -2.05
N LEU A 97 10.54 6.89 -3.17
CA LEU A 97 10.60 8.35 -3.25
C LEU A 97 9.23 8.98 -3.04
N LEU A 98 8.19 8.43 -3.68
CA LEU A 98 6.81 8.90 -3.53
C LEU A 98 6.32 8.73 -2.10
N SER A 99 6.62 7.59 -1.46
CA SER A 99 6.30 7.35 -0.04
C SER A 99 6.96 8.41 0.86
N SER A 100 8.25 8.66 0.66
CA SER A 100 9.00 9.65 1.43
C SER A 100 8.47 11.07 1.23
N PHE A 101 8.14 11.41 -0.02
CA PHE A 101 7.53 12.69 -0.38
C PHE A 101 6.16 12.88 0.26
N LEU A 102 5.30 11.85 0.24
CA LEU A 102 3.99 11.87 0.86
C LEU A 102 4.08 12.09 2.37
N VAL A 103 4.91 11.30 3.06
CA VAL A 103 5.11 11.43 4.52
C VAL A 103 5.63 12.82 4.87
N SER A 104 6.67 13.30 4.18
CA SER A 104 7.25 14.64 4.40
C SER A 104 6.24 15.77 4.17
N SER A 105 5.46 15.67 3.10
CA SER A 105 4.42 16.65 2.78
C SER A 105 3.30 16.66 3.84
N ILE A 106 2.82 15.50 4.26
CA ILE A 106 1.80 15.37 5.31
C ILE A 106 2.31 15.92 6.63
N GLN A 107 3.54 15.59 7.00
CA GLN A 107 4.15 16.08 8.24
C GLN A 107 4.28 17.61 8.21
N LYS A 108 4.75 18.18 7.10
CA LYS A 108 4.85 19.63 6.93
C LYS A 108 3.48 20.34 6.99
N LEU A 109 2.45 19.74 6.41
CA LEU A 109 1.10 20.30 6.40
C LEU A 109 0.39 20.19 7.76
N THR A 110 0.56 19.06 8.44
CA THR A 110 -0.19 18.74 9.67
C THR A 110 0.50 19.26 10.93
N SER A 111 1.83 19.33 10.96
CA SER A 111 2.58 19.86 12.12
C SER A 111 2.65 21.40 12.15
N ARG A 112 1.93 22.09 11.26
CA ARG A 112 1.89 23.55 11.21
C ARG A 112 1.07 24.07 12.41
N ASN A 113 1.68 24.90 13.27
CA ASN A 113 1.16 25.46 14.53
C ASN A 113 1.42 24.66 15.83
N GLY A 114 2.41 23.77 15.87
CA GLY A 114 2.84 23.15 17.13
C GLY A 114 1.86 22.12 17.72
N GLN A 115 0.89 21.68 16.91
CA GLN A 115 0.03 20.54 17.21
C GLN A 115 0.68 19.24 16.73
N ASP A 116 0.42 18.14 17.44
CA ASP A 116 0.85 16.80 17.05
C ASP A 116 0.26 16.45 15.68
N GLY A 117 1.12 16.28 14.66
CA GLY A 117 0.71 15.90 13.32
C GLY A 117 0.27 14.43 13.23
N TRP A 118 -0.03 13.92 12.01
CA TRP A 118 -0.38 12.50 11.83
C TRP A 118 0.72 11.55 12.30
N PHE A 119 1.97 12.01 12.28
CA PHE A 119 3.16 11.31 12.77
C PHE A 119 3.69 12.00 14.02
N ALA A 120 3.07 11.74 15.17
CA ALA A 120 3.55 12.22 16.46
C ALA A 120 4.60 11.25 17.05
N ASN A 121 5.55 11.76 17.84
CA ASN A 121 6.53 10.92 18.55
C ASN A 121 5.84 9.93 19.51
N ASN A 122 4.69 10.32 20.05
CA ASN A 122 3.82 9.42 20.79
C ASN A 122 2.81 8.78 19.83
N LEU A 123 3.00 7.48 19.54
CA LEU A 123 2.13 6.70 18.65
C LEU A 123 0.66 6.69 19.11
N ASN A 124 0.39 6.89 20.40
CA ASN A 124 -0.97 6.92 20.94
C ASN A 124 -1.67 8.27 20.71
N ARG A 125 -0.90 9.32 20.41
CA ARG A 125 -1.38 10.62 19.91
C ARG A 125 -1.33 10.74 18.39
N ALA A 126 -0.52 9.92 17.72
CA ALA A 126 -0.42 9.88 16.28
C ALA A 126 -1.76 9.43 15.66
N HIS A 127 -2.10 10.06 14.53
CA HIS A 127 -3.29 9.73 13.75
C HIS A 127 -2.91 8.93 12.50
N LEU A 128 -2.28 7.78 12.73
CA LEU A 128 -1.89 6.85 11.66
C LEU A 128 -3.08 6.29 10.89
N ASP A 129 -4.26 6.29 11.49
CA ASP A 129 -5.51 5.92 10.83
C ASP A 129 -5.82 6.82 9.62
N TYR A 130 -5.57 8.12 9.72
CA TYR A 130 -5.73 9.04 8.58
C TYR A 130 -4.72 8.77 7.46
N PHE A 131 -3.49 8.42 7.82
CA PHE A 131 -2.48 8.04 6.85
C PHE A 131 -2.88 6.77 6.09
N TYR A 132 -3.35 5.73 6.79
CA TYR A 132 -3.83 4.51 6.14
C TYR A 132 -5.08 4.72 5.29
N LEU A 133 -5.99 5.62 5.68
CA LEU A 133 -7.15 5.97 4.84
C LEU A 133 -6.74 6.71 3.57
N LEU A 134 -5.80 7.66 3.67
CA LEU A 134 -5.24 8.34 2.51
C LEU A 134 -4.60 7.32 1.56
N LEU A 135 -3.80 6.41 2.11
CA LEU A 135 -3.15 5.36 1.33
C LEU A 135 -4.18 4.42 0.70
N ALA A 136 -5.25 4.06 1.40
CA ALA A 136 -6.36 3.28 0.86
C ALA A 136 -7.03 4.00 -0.32
N GLY A 137 -7.22 5.32 -0.23
CA GLY A 137 -7.75 6.14 -1.31
C GLY A 137 -6.83 6.15 -2.55
N ILE A 138 -5.53 6.34 -2.34
CA ILE A 138 -4.52 6.30 -3.41
C ILE A 138 -4.49 4.90 -4.07
N SER A 139 -4.49 3.83 -3.29
CA SER A 139 -4.51 2.46 -3.80
C SER A 139 -5.80 2.13 -4.55
N ALA A 140 -6.96 2.57 -4.07
CA ALA A 140 -8.23 2.41 -4.76
C ALA A 140 -8.26 3.18 -6.09
N ALA A 141 -7.74 4.41 -6.14
CA ALA A 141 -7.59 5.17 -7.37
C ALA A 141 -6.62 4.47 -8.34
N GLY A 142 -5.48 3.97 -7.86
CA GLY A 142 -4.53 3.20 -8.66
C GLY A 142 -5.17 1.92 -9.25
N PHE A 143 -5.96 1.21 -8.44
CA PHE A 143 -6.72 0.05 -8.91
C PHE A 143 -7.78 0.42 -9.96
N ALA A 144 -8.51 1.52 -9.77
CA ALA A 144 -9.49 2.00 -10.74
C ALA A 144 -8.83 2.36 -12.07
N VAL A 145 -7.69 3.05 -12.03
CA VAL A 145 -6.87 3.36 -13.21
C VAL A 145 -6.42 2.07 -13.91
N PHE A 146 -5.93 1.08 -13.15
CA PHE A 146 -5.56 -0.23 -13.70
C PHE A 146 -6.73 -0.93 -14.40
N VAL A 147 -7.93 -0.92 -13.81
CA VAL A 147 -9.14 -1.50 -14.42
C VAL A 147 -9.52 -0.75 -15.71
N CYS A 148 -9.45 0.58 -15.71
CA CYS A 148 -9.69 1.38 -16.91
C CYS A 148 -8.70 1.04 -18.03
N PHE A 149 -7.41 0.92 -17.72
CA PHE A 149 -6.41 0.51 -18.70
C PHE A 149 -6.64 -0.91 -19.20
N ASN A 150 -6.97 -1.87 -18.32
CA ASN A 150 -7.27 -3.25 -18.72
C ASN A 150 -8.50 -3.33 -19.63
N ARG A 151 -9.51 -2.49 -19.40
CA ARG A 151 -10.68 -2.37 -20.30
C ARG A 151 -10.33 -1.78 -21.67
N SER A 152 -9.42 -0.83 -21.71
CA SER A 152 -8.95 -0.21 -22.96
C SER A 152 -7.87 -1.03 -23.68
N TYR A 153 -7.23 -1.99 -23.00
CA TYR A 153 -6.25 -2.88 -23.58
C TYR A 153 -6.96 -3.95 -24.42
N VAL A 154 -7.16 -3.64 -25.70
CA VAL A 154 -7.70 -4.56 -26.69
C VAL A 154 -6.81 -5.80 -26.71
N TYR A 155 -7.37 -6.96 -26.35
CA TYR A 155 -6.78 -8.26 -26.68
C TYR A 155 -6.61 -8.24 -28.20
N ARG A 156 -5.36 -8.19 -28.71
CA ARG A 156 -5.12 -8.46 -30.12
C ARG A 156 -5.67 -9.87 -30.35
N SER A 157 -6.87 -9.96 -30.94
CA SER A 157 -7.37 -11.23 -31.43
C SER A 157 -6.28 -11.74 -32.37
N ARG A 158 -5.77 -12.93 -32.06
CA ARG A 158 -4.96 -13.72 -32.98
C ARG A 158 -5.67 -13.62 -34.33
N ILE A 159 -5.01 -12.94 -35.27
CA ILE A 159 -5.47 -12.94 -36.66
C ILE A 159 -5.18 -14.36 -37.11
N ASP A 160 -6.21 -15.21 -37.07
CA ASP A 160 -6.21 -16.49 -37.74
C ASP A 160 -6.31 -16.17 -39.25
N ILE A 161 -5.17 -16.26 -39.94
CA ILE A 161 -5.10 -16.44 -41.40
C ILE A 161 -4.00 -17.47 -41.67
#